data_AF-A0A817ZT97-F1
#
_entry.id   AF-A0A817ZT97-F1
#
_cell.length_a   1.000
_cell.length_b   1.000
_cell.length_c   1.000
_cell.angle_alpha   90.00
_cell.angle_beta   90.00
_cell.angle_gamma   90.00
#
_symmetry.space_group_name_H-M   'P 1'
#
loop_
_entity.id
_entity.type
_entity.pdbx_description
1 polymer ?
#
loop_
_entity_poly.entity_id
_entity_poly.type
_entity_poly.pdbx_seq_one_letter_code
_entity_poly.pdbx_strand_id
1 'polypeptide(L)'
;MAGEHMLGAEDDDVQFMRTEDHLCLSCVPVSGVKRMALSGEVFGNRMCYLEDISNEVCCPDLASCIFVLEQAVSVRALQEMVNTTSTEQSSASQGGQTTFRTLLYGHAVLLRHYHSQMYLSCLSTSTSNDKLAFDVGLKEDAQGESCWWTIHPASKQRSEGEKVRFNDDVILVSVFSERYLHAYMSTNERGRVNASFRQQVWSLVPISSGVARVKNPGFVLGGDVIRLMHGNMDHCITTPPPDSQVIDDSGR
;
A
#
# COMPACT_ATOMS: atom_id res chain seq x y z
N MET A 1 26.77 30.50 27.11
CA MET A 1 27.09 30.26 25.68
C MET A 1 27.21 28.75 25.51
N ALA A 2 26.65 28.22 24.42
CA ALA A 2 26.40 26.81 24.10
C ALA A 2 25.04 26.29 24.61
N GLY A 3 24.12 26.07 23.66
CA GLY A 3 22.86 25.38 23.92
C GLY A 3 21.73 25.61 22.91
N GLU A 4 21.81 26.63 22.05
CA GLU A 4 20.80 26.89 21.01
C GLU A 4 21.47 26.89 19.64
N HIS A 5 21.57 25.73 19.00
CA HIS A 5 21.72 25.58 17.55
C HIS A 5 21.72 24.06 17.22
N MET A 6 20.56 23.52 16.81
CA MET A 6 20.36 22.38 15.89
C MET A 6 18.97 21.71 16.07
N LEU A 7 17.89 22.47 15.96
CA LEU A 7 16.53 21.93 15.78
C LEU A 7 15.82 22.57 14.58
N GLY A 8 16.58 22.96 13.55
CA GLY A 8 16.07 23.80 12.46
C GLY A 8 16.14 23.20 11.05
N ALA A 9 16.55 21.94 10.87
CA ALA A 9 16.75 21.36 9.54
C ALA A 9 16.18 19.94 9.35
N GLU A 10 15.67 19.29 10.40
CA GLU A 10 15.21 17.88 10.32
C GLU A 10 13.68 17.74 10.22
N ASP A 11 12.91 18.82 10.36
CA ASP A 11 11.43 18.75 10.42
C ASP A 11 10.75 18.76 9.03
N ASP A 12 11.39 19.37 8.02
CA ASP A 12 10.86 19.43 6.65
C ASP A 12 10.96 18.09 5.89
N ASP A 13 11.74 17.15 6.41
CA ASP A 13 11.98 15.83 5.81
C ASP A 13 10.97 14.75 6.24
N VAL A 14 9.99 15.09 7.08
CA VAL A 14 9.03 14.14 7.68
C VAL A 14 7.63 14.28 7.07
N GLN A 15 7.44 15.10 6.04
CA GLN A 15 6.09 15.37 5.48
C GLN A 15 5.87 14.82 4.07
N PHE A 16 6.89 14.23 3.44
CA PHE A 16 6.84 13.79 2.06
C PHE A 16 6.93 12.27 1.93
N MET A 17 6.14 11.73 0.99
CA MET A 17 6.18 10.31 0.62
C MET A 17 7.54 9.96 0.00
N ARG A 18 8.14 8.85 0.43
CA ARG A 18 9.41 8.34 -0.09
C ARG A 18 9.31 6.86 -0.43
N THR A 19 10.19 6.41 -1.32
CA THR A 19 10.36 4.97 -1.53
C THR A 19 10.72 4.28 -0.21
N GLU A 20 10.29 3.03 -0.06
CA GLU A 20 10.27 2.21 1.17
C GLU A 20 9.29 2.65 2.26
N ASP A 21 8.54 3.76 2.10
CA ASP A 21 7.47 4.07 3.04
C ASP A 21 6.30 3.08 2.89
N HIS A 22 5.73 2.71 4.04
CA HIS A 22 4.52 1.91 4.11
C HIS A 22 3.33 2.86 4.14
N LEU A 23 2.33 2.58 3.32
CA LEU A 23 1.14 3.40 3.19
C LEU A 23 -0.12 2.56 2.98
N CYS A 24 -1.25 3.21 3.19
CA CYS A 24 -2.57 2.74 2.80
C CYS A 24 -3.17 3.74 1.81
N LEU A 25 -3.81 3.22 0.76
CA LEU A 25 -4.63 4.02 -0.14
C LEU A 25 -6.06 4.04 0.42
N SER A 26 -6.54 5.20 0.86
CA SER A 26 -7.93 5.34 1.33
C SER A 26 -8.77 6.15 0.37
N CYS A 27 -10.06 5.88 0.29
CA CYS A 27 -11.00 6.64 -0.55
C CYS A 27 -12.39 6.68 0.08
N VAL A 28 -13.22 7.59 -0.42
CA VAL A 28 -14.67 7.49 -0.28
C VAL A 28 -15.21 7.09 -1.66
N PRO A 29 -15.75 5.87 -1.84
CA PRO A 29 -16.29 5.44 -3.13
C PRO A 29 -17.42 6.36 -3.60
N VAL A 30 -17.55 6.59 -4.90
CA VAL A 30 -18.55 7.52 -5.48
C VAL A 30 -19.99 7.26 -5.01
N SER A 31 -20.34 6.00 -4.80
CA SER A 31 -21.67 5.56 -4.35
C SER A 31 -21.76 5.30 -2.84
N GLY A 32 -20.74 5.65 -2.08
CA GLY A 32 -20.62 5.35 -0.65
C GLY A 32 -20.46 6.62 0.20
N VAL A 33 -20.72 6.48 1.50
CA VAL A 33 -20.47 7.52 2.51
C VAL A 33 -19.33 7.16 3.46
N LYS A 34 -18.81 5.94 3.34
CA LYS A 34 -17.82 5.37 4.24
C LYS A 34 -16.42 5.53 3.67
N ARG A 35 -15.46 5.78 4.56
CA ARG A 35 -14.04 5.77 4.18
C ARG A 35 -13.57 4.32 4.14
N MET A 36 -13.02 3.94 3.01
CA MET A 36 -12.56 2.59 2.73
C MET A 36 -11.06 2.61 2.43
N ALA A 37 -10.37 1.52 2.73
CA ALA A 37 -8.97 1.27 2.37
C ALA A 37 -8.88 0.26 1.23
N LEU A 38 -7.95 0.46 0.30
CA LEU A 38 -7.55 -0.56 -0.65
C LEU A 38 -6.87 -1.71 0.09
N SER A 39 -7.28 -2.93 -0.22
CA SER A 39 -6.69 -4.13 0.35
C SER A 39 -6.42 -5.17 -0.72
N GLY A 40 -5.44 -6.03 -0.45
CA GLY A 40 -5.11 -7.17 -1.30
C GLY A 40 -5.56 -8.49 -0.69
N GLU A 41 -6.35 -9.27 -1.42
CA GLU A 41 -6.65 -10.65 -1.02
C GLU A 41 -5.39 -11.51 -1.24
N VAL A 42 -4.84 -12.08 -0.17
CA VAL A 42 -3.58 -12.86 -0.24
C VAL A 42 -3.82 -14.31 -0.63
N PHE A 43 -5.00 -14.83 -0.29
CA PHE A 43 -5.42 -16.20 -0.54
C PHE A 43 -6.54 -16.23 -1.57
N GLY A 44 -6.67 -17.33 -2.32
CA GLY A 44 -7.74 -17.45 -3.32
C GLY A 44 -7.42 -16.70 -4.62
N ASN A 45 -8.32 -15.82 -5.07
CA ASN A 45 -8.29 -15.24 -6.41
C ASN A 45 -7.35 -14.02 -6.55
N ARG A 46 -6.67 -13.62 -5.46
CA ARG A 46 -5.69 -12.51 -5.44
C ARG A 46 -6.24 -11.17 -5.90
N MET A 47 -7.55 -10.97 -5.78
CA MET A 47 -8.20 -9.73 -6.19
C MET A 47 -8.06 -8.66 -5.13
N CYS A 48 -8.07 -7.39 -5.55
CA CYS A 48 -8.17 -6.28 -4.62
C CYS A 48 -9.63 -6.03 -4.22
N TYR A 49 -9.80 -5.56 -2.99
CA TYR A 49 -11.10 -5.20 -2.42
C TYR A 49 -10.97 -3.95 -1.55
N LEU A 50 -12.10 -3.50 -1.00
CA LEU A 50 -12.19 -2.35 -0.11
C LEU A 50 -12.54 -2.81 1.32
N GLU A 51 -11.70 -2.45 2.28
CA GLU A 51 -11.93 -2.63 3.71
C GLU A 51 -12.58 -1.38 4.32
N ASP A 52 -13.62 -1.55 5.14
CA ASP A 52 -14.29 -0.43 5.81
C ASP A 52 -13.47 0.03 7.02
N ILE A 53 -12.73 1.13 6.86
CA ILE A 53 -11.90 1.70 7.93
C ILE A 53 -12.64 2.76 8.77
N SER A 54 -13.93 2.97 8.51
CA SER A 54 -14.78 3.87 9.29
C SER A 54 -15.64 3.15 10.34
N ASN A 55 -15.55 1.82 10.41
CA ASN A 55 -16.32 1.02 11.35
C ASN A 55 -15.74 1.10 12.77
N GLU A 56 -16.48 1.69 13.70
CA GLU A 56 -16.08 1.80 15.11
C GLU A 56 -16.39 0.54 15.93
N VAL A 57 -17.23 -0.36 15.42
CA VAL A 57 -17.71 -1.56 16.16
C VAL A 57 -16.79 -2.75 15.95
N CYS A 58 -16.27 -2.93 14.73
CA CYS A 58 -15.33 -4.00 14.39
C CYS A 58 -14.03 -3.36 13.90
N CYS A 59 -12.91 -3.69 14.55
CA CYS A 59 -11.61 -3.19 14.11
C CYS A 59 -11.32 -3.68 12.68
N PRO A 60 -11.00 -2.77 11.74
CA PRO A 60 -10.68 -3.16 10.37
C PRO A 60 -9.41 -4.01 10.31
N ASP A 61 -9.35 -4.95 9.36
CA ASP A 61 -8.10 -5.66 9.08
C ASP A 61 -7.15 -4.78 8.28
N LEU A 62 -6.41 -3.93 9.00
CA LEU A 62 -5.44 -3.04 8.38
C LEU A 62 -4.22 -3.77 7.81
N ALA A 63 -3.93 -5.00 8.24
CA ALA A 63 -2.73 -5.72 7.80
C ALA A 63 -2.76 -6.01 6.29
N SER A 64 -3.95 -6.31 5.75
CA SER A 64 -4.18 -6.50 4.30
C SER A 64 -4.28 -5.20 3.50
N CYS A 65 -4.22 -4.03 4.17
CA CYS A 65 -4.32 -2.70 3.55
C CYS A 65 -2.95 -2.03 3.36
N ILE A 66 -1.86 -2.64 3.80
CA ILE A 66 -0.52 -2.02 3.80
C ILE A 66 0.19 -2.33 2.49
N PHE A 67 0.59 -1.27 1.79
CA PHE A 67 1.47 -1.31 0.63
C PHE A 67 2.78 -0.58 0.92
N VAL A 68 3.86 -1.04 0.30
CA VAL A 68 5.16 -0.41 0.33
C VAL A 68 5.38 0.28 -1.01
N LEU A 69 5.77 1.56 -0.98
CA LEU A 69 6.21 2.28 -2.17
C LEU A 69 7.62 1.80 -2.55
N GLU A 70 7.70 0.72 -3.33
CA GLU A 70 8.99 0.09 -3.64
C GLU A 70 9.81 0.93 -4.63
N GLN A 71 9.17 1.40 -5.70
CA GLN A 71 9.83 2.23 -6.71
C GLN A 71 8.97 3.41 -7.10
N ALA A 72 9.63 4.51 -7.43
CA ALA A 72 9.03 5.70 -8.03
C ALA A 72 9.99 6.24 -9.08
N VAL A 73 9.58 6.23 -10.34
CA VAL A 73 10.41 6.62 -11.49
C VAL A 73 9.61 7.52 -12.43
N SER A 74 10.30 8.34 -13.22
CA SER A 74 9.63 9.09 -14.28
C SER A 74 9.10 8.13 -15.35
N VAL A 75 8.01 8.50 -16.02
CA VAL A 75 7.41 7.68 -17.11
C VAL A 75 8.43 7.36 -18.19
N ARG A 76 9.31 8.31 -18.53
CA ARG A 76 10.39 8.10 -19.50
C ARG A 76 11.38 7.03 -19.04
N ALA A 77 11.82 7.10 -17.78
CA ALA A 77 12.73 6.09 -17.23
C ALA A 77 12.06 4.70 -17.17
N LEU A 78 10.75 4.65 -16.87
CA LEU A 78 9.99 3.40 -16.90
C LEU A 78 9.97 2.78 -18.30
N GLN A 79 9.71 3.58 -19.35
CA GLN A 79 9.72 3.10 -20.73
C GLN A 79 11.08 2.51 -21.11
N GLU A 80 12.18 3.16 -20.70
CA GLU A 80 13.54 2.64 -20.91
C GLU A 80 13.76 1.31 -20.16
N MET A 81 13.25 1.19 -18.93
CA MET A 81 13.35 -0.02 -18.11
C MET A 81 12.55 -1.21 -18.68
N VAL A 82 11.29 -1.00 -19.05
CA VAL A 82 10.42 -2.07 -19.56
C VAL A 82 10.92 -2.58 -20.93
N ASN A 83 11.44 -1.68 -21.77
CA ASN A 83 11.99 -2.05 -23.06
C ASN A 83 13.32 -2.83 -22.94
N THR A 84 14.15 -2.52 -21.94
CA THR A 84 15.42 -3.23 -21.72
C THR A 84 15.21 -4.63 -21.13
N THR A 85 14.26 -4.80 -20.20
CA THR A 85 13.88 -6.14 -19.67
C THR A 85 13.34 -7.10 -20.73
N SER A 86 12.87 -6.58 -21.87
CA SER A 86 12.40 -7.39 -23.01
C SER A 86 13.53 -8.04 -23.81
N THR A 87 14.76 -7.51 -23.68
CA THR A 87 15.87 -7.84 -24.58
C THR A 87 17.01 -8.58 -23.88
N GLU A 88 17.11 -8.49 -22.56
CA GLU A 88 18.11 -9.22 -21.77
C GLU A 88 17.48 -9.73 -20.45
N GLN A 89 17.69 -11.03 -20.14
CA GLN A 89 17.48 -11.59 -18.80
C GLN A 89 18.57 -11.07 -17.85
N SER A 90 18.65 -9.75 -17.69
CA SER A 90 19.50 -9.09 -16.71
C SER A 90 18.61 -8.77 -15.52
N SER A 91 18.84 -9.50 -14.43
CA SER A 91 18.40 -9.21 -13.06
C SER A 91 17.99 -7.74 -12.86
N ALA A 92 16.70 -7.50 -12.61
CA ALA A 92 16.12 -6.21 -12.23
C ALA A 92 16.58 -5.72 -10.83
N SER A 93 17.80 -6.08 -10.43
CA SER A 93 18.43 -5.81 -9.15
C SER A 93 19.86 -5.29 -9.28
N GLN A 94 20.23 -4.67 -10.42
CA GLN A 94 21.48 -3.92 -10.53
C GLN A 94 21.28 -2.46 -10.15
N GLY A 95 21.55 -2.14 -8.88
CA GLY A 95 21.63 -0.77 -8.40
C GLY A 95 21.56 -0.65 -6.88
N GLY A 96 22.48 -1.31 -6.17
CA GLY A 96 22.59 -1.24 -4.72
C GLY A 96 22.78 0.18 -4.20
N GLN A 97 21.69 0.77 -3.73
CA GLN A 97 21.55 1.71 -2.61
C GLN A 97 20.03 1.88 -2.41
N THR A 98 19.52 1.58 -1.20
CA THR A 98 18.14 1.93 -0.82
C THR A 98 18.06 3.44 -0.71
N THR A 99 17.95 4.13 -1.84
CA THR A 99 17.75 5.57 -1.87
C THR A 99 16.29 5.82 -1.53
N PHE A 100 16.02 6.43 -0.38
CA PHE A 100 14.69 6.89 0.03
C PHE A 100 14.28 8.12 -0.80
N ARG A 101 13.99 7.90 -2.08
CA ARG A 101 13.70 8.95 -3.05
C ARG A 101 12.33 9.54 -2.75
N THR A 102 12.25 10.86 -2.70
CA THR A 102 10.98 11.56 -2.58
C THR A 102 10.11 11.31 -3.82
N LEU A 103 8.86 10.93 -3.59
CA LEU A 103 7.86 10.76 -4.63
C LEU A 103 7.46 12.13 -5.19
N LEU A 104 7.37 12.22 -6.53
CA LEU A 104 6.89 13.39 -7.23
C LEU A 104 5.59 13.06 -7.99
N TYR A 105 4.72 14.03 -8.14
CA TYR A 105 3.59 13.93 -9.08
C TYR A 105 4.11 13.68 -10.50
N GLY A 106 3.47 12.77 -11.22
CA GLY A 106 3.87 12.32 -12.55
C GLY A 106 4.79 11.12 -12.58
N HIS A 107 5.30 10.69 -11.43
CA HIS A 107 6.02 9.43 -11.36
C HIS A 107 5.09 8.24 -11.54
N ALA A 108 5.60 7.22 -12.22
CA ALA A 108 5.08 5.87 -12.16
C ALA A 108 5.62 5.20 -10.89
N VAL A 109 4.72 4.59 -10.13
CA VAL A 109 5.03 3.91 -8.89
C VAL A 109 4.78 2.41 -8.98
N LEU A 110 5.59 1.68 -8.23
CA LEU A 110 5.42 0.25 -7.99
C LEU A 110 5.03 0.06 -6.52
N LEU A 111 3.84 -0.50 -6.30
CA LEU A 111 3.28 -0.71 -4.96
C LEU A 111 3.30 -2.20 -4.63
N ARG A 112 4.13 -2.59 -3.66
CA ARG A 112 4.21 -3.98 -3.17
C ARG A 112 3.33 -4.15 -1.95
N HIS A 113 2.43 -5.11 -1.97
CA HIS A 113 1.62 -5.49 -0.82
C HIS A 113 2.51 -6.07 0.29
N TYR A 114 2.43 -5.50 1.49
CA TYR A 114 3.38 -5.75 2.57
C TYR A 114 3.38 -7.21 3.04
N HIS A 115 2.22 -7.84 3.17
CA HIS A 115 2.15 -9.20 3.70
C HIS A 115 2.50 -10.27 2.65
N SER A 116 1.97 -10.15 1.43
CA SER A 116 2.14 -11.19 0.40
C SER A 116 3.38 -11.01 -0.47
N GLN A 117 4.06 -9.86 -0.39
CA GLN A 117 5.19 -9.50 -1.25
C GLN A 117 4.85 -9.41 -2.75
N MET A 118 3.55 -9.42 -3.10
CA MET A 118 3.05 -9.28 -4.46
C MET A 118 2.80 -7.82 -4.83
N TYR A 119 2.64 -7.51 -6.10
CA TYR A 119 2.51 -6.15 -6.63
C TYR A 119 1.07 -5.83 -7.04
N LEU A 120 0.60 -4.63 -6.68
CA LEU A 120 -0.68 -4.10 -7.12
C LEU A 120 -0.70 -3.96 -8.64
N SER A 121 -1.62 -4.65 -9.30
CA SER A 121 -1.60 -4.83 -10.75
C SER A 121 -2.96 -4.62 -11.38
N CYS A 122 -2.97 -4.00 -12.56
CA CYS A 122 -4.08 -4.05 -13.49
C CYS A 122 -4.04 -5.39 -14.23
N LEU A 123 -5.07 -6.21 -14.07
CA LEU A 123 -5.17 -7.53 -14.69
C LEU A 123 -5.78 -7.43 -16.10
N SER A 124 -5.63 -8.47 -16.90
CA SER A 124 -6.24 -8.56 -18.23
C SER A 124 -7.70 -9.06 -18.20
N THR A 125 -8.18 -9.50 -17.04
CA THR A 125 -9.56 -9.97 -16.84
C THR A 125 -10.51 -8.81 -16.54
N SER A 126 -11.81 -9.05 -16.73
CA SER A 126 -12.87 -8.11 -16.39
C SER A 126 -14.05 -8.87 -15.81
N THR A 127 -14.27 -8.76 -14.50
CA THR A 127 -15.39 -9.38 -13.78
C THR A 127 -16.49 -8.40 -13.42
N SER A 128 -16.28 -7.10 -13.61
CA SER A 128 -17.26 -6.06 -13.29
C SER A 128 -18.35 -5.91 -14.35
N ASN A 129 -19.48 -5.30 -14.00
CA ASN A 129 -20.54 -4.94 -14.96
C ASN A 129 -20.09 -3.91 -16.01
N ASP A 130 -19.06 -3.13 -15.70
CA ASP A 130 -18.41 -2.23 -16.64
C ASP A 130 -17.46 -3.06 -17.52
N LYS A 131 -17.92 -3.41 -18.73
CA LYS A 131 -17.17 -4.24 -19.70
C LYS A 131 -15.88 -3.60 -20.20
N LEU A 132 -15.70 -2.31 -19.98
CA LEU A 132 -14.47 -1.61 -20.32
C LEU A 132 -13.49 -1.61 -19.14
N ALA A 133 -13.94 -1.87 -17.92
CA ALA A 133 -13.05 -1.89 -16.77
C ALA A 133 -12.25 -3.19 -16.72
N PHE A 134 -11.02 -3.09 -16.22
CA PHE A 134 -10.17 -4.24 -15.94
C PHE A 134 -10.15 -4.53 -14.45
N ASP A 135 -10.02 -5.80 -14.11
CA ASP A 135 -9.84 -6.23 -12.74
C ASP A 135 -8.52 -5.71 -12.15
N VAL A 136 -8.51 -5.46 -10.84
CA VAL A 136 -7.30 -5.08 -10.10
C VAL A 136 -7.02 -6.12 -9.03
N GLY A 137 -5.77 -6.54 -8.92
CA GLY A 137 -5.34 -7.59 -8.00
C GLY A 137 -3.84 -7.58 -7.74
N LEU A 138 -3.33 -8.70 -7.23
CA LEU A 138 -1.93 -8.87 -6.86
C LEU A 138 -1.21 -9.87 -7.79
N LYS A 139 -0.04 -9.48 -8.31
CA LYS A 139 0.87 -10.35 -9.09
C LYS A 139 2.18 -10.62 -8.36
N GLU A 140 2.74 -11.82 -8.50
CA GLU A 140 4.03 -12.19 -7.88
C GLU A 140 5.22 -11.46 -8.51
N ASP A 141 5.18 -11.23 -9.82
CA ASP A 141 6.21 -10.50 -10.56
C ASP A 141 5.78 -9.06 -10.87
N ALA A 142 6.75 -8.14 -10.83
CA ALA A 142 6.62 -6.76 -11.29
C ALA A 142 6.96 -6.59 -12.79
N GLN A 143 6.90 -7.65 -13.59
CA GLN A 143 7.32 -7.60 -14.99
C GLN A 143 6.30 -6.89 -15.87
N GLY A 144 6.80 -6.09 -16.80
CA GLY A 144 5.99 -5.30 -17.71
C GLY A 144 5.31 -4.10 -17.05
N GLU A 145 4.27 -3.59 -17.70
CA GLU A 145 3.60 -2.32 -17.32
C GLU A 145 2.41 -2.52 -16.38
N SER A 146 1.92 -3.75 -16.22
CA SER A 146 0.68 -4.06 -15.47
C SER A 146 0.72 -3.66 -14.00
N CYS A 147 1.92 -3.62 -13.42
CA CYS A 147 2.15 -3.35 -11.99
C CYS A 147 2.41 -1.86 -11.71
N TRP A 148 2.48 -1.03 -12.75
CA TRP A 148 2.87 0.37 -12.64
C TRP A 148 1.66 1.30 -12.70
N TRP A 149 1.66 2.28 -11.80
CA TRP A 149 0.59 3.26 -11.66
C TRP A 149 1.19 4.66 -11.64
N THR A 150 0.75 5.56 -12.51
CA THR A 150 1.15 6.98 -12.44
C THR A 150 0.32 7.72 -11.40
N ILE A 151 0.98 8.58 -10.61
CA ILE A 151 0.34 9.38 -9.55
C ILE A 151 0.16 10.81 -10.06
N HIS A 152 -1.09 11.26 -10.11
CA HIS A 152 -1.47 12.60 -10.56
C HIS A 152 -2.13 13.38 -9.41
N PRO A 153 -2.00 14.72 -9.38
CA PRO A 153 -2.64 15.54 -8.38
C PRO A 153 -4.16 15.52 -8.55
N ALA A 154 -4.90 15.30 -7.45
CA ALA A 154 -6.37 15.32 -7.51
C ALA A 154 -6.97 16.73 -7.63
N SER A 155 -6.20 17.76 -7.29
CA SER A 155 -6.63 19.16 -7.29
C SER A 155 -5.65 20.06 -8.04
N LYS A 156 -6.12 21.24 -8.46
CA LYS A 156 -5.29 22.26 -9.13
C LYS A 156 -4.29 22.97 -8.19
N GLN A 157 -4.25 22.60 -6.91
CA GLN A 157 -3.29 23.16 -5.94
C GLN A 157 -1.91 22.51 -6.02
N ARG A 158 -1.80 21.41 -6.77
CA ARG A 158 -0.56 20.66 -6.98
C ARG A 158 -0.29 20.51 -8.46
N SER A 159 0.98 20.41 -8.80
CA SER A 159 1.45 20.28 -10.18
C SER A 159 2.36 19.07 -10.35
N GLU A 160 2.40 18.54 -11.58
CA GLU A 160 3.37 17.54 -12.02
C GLU A 160 4.80 17.98 -11.68
N GLY A 161 5.61 17.07 -11.12
CA GLY A 161 6.97 17.34 -10.65
C GLY A 161 7.08 17.88 -9.22
N GLU A 162 5.97 18.28 -8.58
CA GLU A 162 5.99 18.65 -7.15
C GLU A 162 6.10 17.42 -6.25
N LYS A 163 6.68 17.60 -5.05
CA LYS A 163 6.80 16.54 -4.03
C LYS A 163 5.43 16.18 -3.46
N VAL A 164 5.13 14.89 -3.41
CA VAL A 164 3.88 14.37 -2.83
C VAL A 164 3.97 14.37 -1.30
N ARG A 165 3.02 15.03 -0.64
CA ARG A 165 2.96 15.09 0.83
C ARG A 165 2.14 13.94 1.41
N PHE A 166 2.33 13.69 2.69
CA PHE A 166 1.47 12.80 3.46
C PHE A 166 0.03 13.31 3.46
N ASN A 167 -0.91 12.38 3.32
CA ASN A 167 -2.35 12.65 3.23
C ASN A 167 -2.76 13.52 2.04
N ASP A 168 -1.88 13.77 1.06
CA ASP A 168 -2.30 14.38 -0.19
C ASP A 168 -3.30 13.45 -0.90
N ASP A 169 -4.30 14.07 -1.52
CA ASP A 169 -5.26 13.41 -2.39
C ASP A 169 -4.69 13.29 -3.81
N VAL A 170 -4.74 12.07 -4.34
CA VAL A 170 -4.13 11.69 -5.62
C VAL A 170 -5.10 10.91 -6.50
N ILE A 171 -4.76 10.84 -7.78
CA ILE A 171 -5.40 9.98 -8.76
C ILE A 171 -4.33 8.99 -9.24
N LEU A 172 -4.66 7.71 -9.24
CA LEU A 172 -3.79 6.67 -9.79
C LEU A 172 -4.31 6.25 -11.17
N VAL A 173 -3.41 6.21 -12.15
CA VAL A 173 -3.71 5.77 -13.52
C VAL A 173 -2.80 4.61 -13.88
N SER A 174 -3.37 3.47 -14.26
CA SER A 174 -2.64 2.28 -14.72
C SER A 174 -1.83 2.63 -15.96
N VAL A 175 -0.53 2.30 -15.96
CA VAL A 175 0.32 2.44 -17.16
C VAL A 175 -0.15 1.48 -18.25
N PHE A 176 -0.53 0.26 -17.88
CA PHE A 176 -0.94 -0.79 -18.82
C PHE A 176 -2.26 -0.51 -19.54
N SER A 177 -3.24 0.07 -18.84
CA SER A 177 -4.60 0.20 -19.38
C SER A 177 -5.07 1.64 -19.56
N GLU A 178 -4.25 2.63 -19.17
CA GLU A 178 -4.57 4.06 -19.21
C GLU A 178 -5.89 4.41 -18.50
N ARG A 179 -6.22 3.65 -17.45
CA ARG A 179 -7.47 3.75 -16.70
C ARG A 179 -7.21 4.08 -15.24
N TYR A 180 -8.16 4.77 -14.63
CA TYR A 180 -8.12 5.17 -13.24
C TYR A 180 -8.33 3.96 -12.32
N LEU A 181 -7.54 3.89 -11.25
CA LEU A 181 -7.84 3.00 -10.12
C LEU A 181 -9.13 3.46 -9.47
N HIS A 182 -10.19 2.67 -9.60
CA HIS A 182 -11.55 3.07 -9.28
C HIS A 182 -12.17 2.15 -8.23
N ALA A 183 -12.73 2.77 -7.19
CA ALA A 183 -13.44 2.10 -6.11
C ALA A 183 -14.94 2.07 -6.42
N TYR A 184 -15.57 0.89 -6.30
CA TYR A 184 -17.00 0.76 -6.49
C TYR A 184 -17.63 -0.20 -5.50
N MET A 185 -18.89 0.08 -5.17
CA MET A 185 -19.70 -0.79 -4.33
C MET A 185 -20.56 -1.68 -5.22
N SER A 186 -20.41 -2.99 -5.07
CA SER A 186 -21.38 -3.96 -5.61
C SER A 186 -22.53 -4.11 -4.60
N THR A 187 -23.76 -4.25 -5.08
CA THR A 187 -24.93 -4.36 -4.21
C THR A 187 -24.83 -5.62 -3.36
N ASN A 188 -24.82 -5.46 -2.03
CA ASN A 188 -24.73 -6.53 -1.02
C ASN A 188 -23.39 -7.29 -0.96
N GLU A 189 -22.32 -6.77 -1.55
CA GLU A 189 -21.00 -7.39 -1.50
C GLU A 189 -19.96 -6.44 -0.90
N ARG A 190 -18.81 -7.00 -0.53
CA ARG A 190 -17.61 -6.24 -0.15
C ARG A 190 -17.27 -5.26 -1.28
N GLY A 191 -16.86 -4.04 -0.92
CA GLY A 191 -16.45 -3.06 -1.93
C GLY A 191 -15.30 -3.61 -2.79
N ARG A 192 -15.31 -3.29 -4.08
CA ARG A 192 -14.37 -3.81 -5.07
C ARG A 192 -13.60 -2.68 -5.75
N VAL A 193 -12.51 -3.07 -6.40
CA VAL A 193 -11.62 -2.14 -7.09
C VAL A 193 -11.40 -2.64 -8.52
N ASN A 194 -11.46 -1.73 -9.49
CA ASN A 194 -11.18 -1.99 -10.88
C ASN A 194 -10.37 -0.83 -11.50
N ALA A 195 -9.84 -1.03 -12.70
CA ALA A 195 -9.28 0.03 -13.52
C ALA A 195 -10.35 0.46 -14.54
N SER A 196 -10.93 1.65 -14.38
CA SER A 196 -12.06 2.15 -15.19
C SER A 196 -11.80 3.56 -15.71
N PHE A 197 -12.64 4.05 -16.63
CA PHE A 197 -12.61 5.46 -17.06
C PHE A 197 -13.25 6.41 -16.04
N ARG A 198 -13.74 5.88 -14.92
CA ARG A 198 -14.27 6.66 -13.81
C ARG A 198 -13.14 7.04 -12.86
N GLN A 199 -12.85 8.34 -12.80
CA GLN A 199 -11.85 8.87 -11.89
C GLN A 199 -12.28 8.67 -10.42
N GLN A 200 -11.35 8.25 -9.59
CA GLN A 200 -11.50 8.14 -8.14
C GLN A 200 -10.33 8.86 -7.46
N VAL A 201 -10.63 9.63 -6.43
CA VAL A 201 -9.62 10.25 -5.58
C VAL A 201 -9.26 9.30 -4.44
N TRP A 202 -7.96 9.17 -4.21
CA TRP A 202 -7.37 8.37 -3.15
C TRP A 202 -6.50 9.24 -2.26
N SER A 203 -6.63 9.16 -0.94
CA SER A 203 -5.73 9.79 0.02
C SER A 203 -4.57 8.84 0.34
N LEU A 204 -3.34 9.33 0.24
CA LEU A 204 -2.13 8.58 0.62
C LEU A 204 -1.91 8.65 2.14
N VAL A 205 -2.32 7.62 2.87
CA VAL A 205 -2.22 7.59 4.33
C VAL A 205 -0.90 6.91 4.73
N PRO A 206 0.07 7.61 5.33
CA PRO A 206 1.32 7.00 5.77
C PRO A 206 1.07 6.08 6.98
N ILE A 207 1.65 4.88 6.96
CA ILE A 207 1.58 3.89 8.04
C ILE A 207 2.89 3.85 8.82
N SER A 208 4.02 3.79 8.12
CA SER A 208 5.35 3.86 8.75
C SER A 208 6.40 4.28 7.74
N SER A 209 7.39 5.05 8.16
CA SER A 209 8.48 5.41 7.27
C SER A 209 9.50 4.28 7.09
N GLY A 210 9.92 4.04 5.84
CA GLY A 210 10.99 3.10 5.53
C GLY A 210 12.33 3.53 6.12
N VAL A 211 12.61 4.84 6.11
CA VAL A 211 13.82 5.43 6.72
C VAL A 211 13.88 5.11 8.20
N ALA A 212 12.76 5.31 8.91
CA ALA A 212 12.68 5.10 10.35
C ALA A 212 12.92 3.62 10.72
N ARG A 213 12.38 2.68 9.92
CA ARG A 213 12.61 1.23 10.08
C ARG A 213 14.09 0.87 9.94
N VAL A 214 14.78 1.42 8.94
CA VAL A 214 16.20 1.13 8.71
C VAL A 214 17.11 1.80 9.75
N LYS A 215 16.80 3.03 10.18
CA LYS A 215 17.62 3.77 11.15
C LYS A 215 17.51 3.25 12.58
N ASN A 216 16.39 2.60 12.94
CA ASN A 216 16.12 2.16 14.30
C ASN A 216 15.96 0.62 14.37
N PRO A 217 17.01 -0.16 14.01
CA PRO A 217 16.93 -1.61 14.10
C PRO A 217 16.74 -2.02 15.58
N GLY A 218 15.78 -2.90 15.84
CA GLY A 218 15.49 -3.42 17.18
C GLY A 218 14.41 -2.66 17.96
N PHE A 219 13.84 -1.60 17.40
CA PHE A 219 12.63 -0.98 17.95
C PHE A 219 11.38 -1.70 17.44
N VAL A 220 10.39 -1.86 18.32
CA VAL A 220 9.07 -2.41 17.96
C VAL A 220 8.21 -1.29 17.38
N LEU A 221 7.59 -1.56 16.23
CA LEU A 221 6.70 -0.63 15.55
C LEU A 221 5.25 -1.12 15.58
N GLY A 222 4.33 -0.17 15.43
CA GLY A 222 2.91 -0.51 15.29
C GLY A 222 2.70 -1.47 14.12
N GLY A 223 1.92 -2.54 14.36
CA GLY A 223 1.66 -3.60 13.40
C GLY A 223 2.67 -4.76 13.41
N ASP A 224 3.75 -4.67 14.19
CA ASP A 224 4.68 -5.79 14.33
C ASP A 224 4.05 -6.95 15.12
N VAL A 225 4.32 -8.18 14.66
CA VAL A 225 3.90 -9.39 15.36
C VAL A 225 4.99 -9.77 16.38
N ILE A 226 4.67 -9.63 17.66
CA ILE A 226 5.62 -9.86 18.76
C ILE A 226 5.18 -11.02 19.66
N ARG A 227 6.16 -11.63 20.34
CA ARG A 227 5.94 -12.57 21.45
C ARG A 227 6.26 -11.88 22.76
N LEU A 228 5.33 -11.92 23.72
CA LEU A 228 5.52 -11.35 25.05
C LEU A 228 6.08 -12.41 26.01
N MET A 229 7.29 -12.18 26.51
CA MET A 229 8.03 -13.08 27.40
C MET A 229 8.00 -12.58 28.85
N HIS A 230 7.94 -13.49 29.83
CA HIS A 230 8.00 -13.15 31.26
C HIS A 230 9.44 -13.17 31.80
N GLY A 231 10.06 -11.99 31.88
CA GLY A 231 11.42 -11.83 32.40
C GLY A 231 12.44 -12.68 31.65
N ASN A 232 13.38 -13.28 32.39
CA ASN A 232 14.39 -14.18 31.83
C ASN A 232 13.94 -15.65 31.78
N MET A 233 12.65 -15.91 32.03
CA MET A 233 12.10 -17.26 32.00
C MET A 233 11.60 -17.56 30.59
N ASP A 234 11.66 -18.83 30.17
CA ASP A 234 11.10 -19.28 28.89
C ASP A 234 9.57 -19.46 28.96
N HIS A 235 8.89 -18.46 29.54
CA HIS A 235 7.44 -18.41 29.69
C HIS A 235 6.91 -17.26 28.82
N CYS A 236 5.86 -17.51 28.06
CA CYS A 236 5.25 -16.50 27.19
C CYS A 236 3.72 -16.50 27.30
N ILE A 237 3.12 -15.37 26.93
CA ILE A 237 1.66 -15.26 26.81
C ILE A 237 1.19 -16.14 25.66
N THR A 238 0.26 -17.05 25.94
CA THR A 238 -0.35 -17.94 24.95
C THR A 238 -1.83 -18.15 25.25
N THR A 239 -2.62 -18.45 24.23
CA THR A 239 -3.98 -18.97 24.38
C THR A 239 -3.94 -20.48 24.66
N PRO A 240 -5.00 -21.06 25.26
CA PRO A 240 -5.12 -22.51 25.40
C PRO A 240 -5.10 -23.23 24.04
N PRO A 241 -4.61 -24.48 23.97
CA PRO A 241 -4.69 -25.28 22.76
C PRO A 241 -6.16 -25.58 22.38
N PRO A 242 -6.47 -25.85 21.09
CA PRO A 242 -7.84 -26.06 20.63
C PRO A 242 -8.62 -27.14 21.39
N ASP A 243 -7.93 -28.15 21.93
CA ASP A 243 -8.54 -29.32 22.57
C ASP A 243 -8.71 -29.19 24.09
N SER A 244 -8.30 -28.07 24.70
CA SER A 244 -8.56 -27.83 26.12
C SER A 244 -9.99 -27.31 26.31
N GLN A 245 -10.97 -28.22 26.30
CA GLN A 245 -12.27 -27.90 26.88
C GLN A 245 -12.10 -27.70 28.38
N VAL A 246 -12.53 -26.53 28.86
CA VAL A 246 -12.74 -26.28 30.28
C VAL A 246 -13.76 -27.32 30.74
N ILE A 247 -13.30 -28.31 31.49
CA ILE A 247 -14.21 -29.16 32.27
C ILE A 247 -14.84 -28.21 33.27
N ASP A 248 -16.05 -27.76 32.96
CA ASP A 248 -16.89 -27.06 33.93
C ASP A 248 -17.23 -28.08 35.01
N ASP A 249 -16.42 -28.08 36.07
CA ASP A 249 -16.63 -28.91 37.25
C ASP A 249 -17.76 -28.28 38.10
N SER A 250 -18.92 -28.05 37.48
CA SER A 250 -20.18 -27.68 38.14
C SER A 250 -20.91 -28.92 38.65
N GLY A 251 -20.14 -29.83 39.24
CA GLY A 251 -20.58 -31.07 39.86
C GLY A 251 -20.33 -31.09 41.36
N ARG A 252 -20.85 -30.12 42.12
CA ARG A 252 -21.15 -30.25 43.57
C ARG A 252 -22.29 -29.34 43.98
#